data_AF-A0A9D5N7P6-F1
#
_entry.id   AF-A0A9D5N7P6-F1
#
_cell.length_a   1.000
_cell.length_b   1.000
_cell.length_c   1.000
_cell.angle_alpha   90.00
_cell.angle_beta   90.00
_cell.angle_gamma   90.00
#
_symmetry.space_group_name_H-M   'P 1'
#
loop_
_entity.id
_entity.type
_entity.pdbx_description
1 polymer ?
#
loop_
_entity_poly.entity_id
_entity_poly.type
_entity_poly.pdbx_seq_one_letter_code
_entity_poly.pdbx_strand_id
1 'polypeptide(L)' 'MSGFENKEYNVFEMFNDQLALVTAGSPSHFNTCTIAWSSLGTIWGGPHGGRSIVTVYINPSRYTWEFLKENE' A
#
# COMPACT_ATOMS: atom_id res chain seq x y z
N MET A 1 -9.23 13.96 -8.70
CA MET A 1 -8.67 12.92 -7.81
C MET A 1 -7.98 13.58 -6.60
N SER A 2 -8.66 14.43 -5.83
CA SER A 2 -8.08 15.15 -4.68
C SER A 2 -8.90 15.02 -3.38
N GLY A 3 -10.02 14.31 -3.44
CA GLY A 3 -10.95 14.20 -2.30
C GLY A 3 -10.47 13.28 -1.17
N PHE A 4 -9.43 12.48 -1.40
CA PHE A 4 -8.90 11.54 -0.42
C PHE A 4 -7.84 12.17 0.48
N GLU A 5 -7.10 13.18 0.03
CA GLU A 5 -5.97 13.73 0.82
C GLU A 5 -6.42 14.46 2.09
N ASN A 6 -7.62 15.03 2.10
CA ASN A 6 -8.14 15.83 3.23
C ASN A 6 -9.23 15.10 4.03
N LYS A 7 -9.34 13.78 3.88
CA LYS A 7 -10.36 12.99 4.56
C LYS A 7 -9.78 12.36 5.83
N GLU A 8 -10.53 12.42 6.93
CA GLU A 8 -10.19 11.65 8.12
C GLU A 8 -10.51 10.17 7.88
N TYR A 9 -9.50 9.33 8.09
CA TYR A 9 -9.59 7.89 7.93
C TYR A 9 -9.35 7.20 9.26
N ASN A 10 -10.31 6.39 9.69
CA ASN A 10 -10.06 5.44 10.76
C ASN A 10 -9.29 4.25 10.17
N VAL A 11 -7.98 4.25 10.40
CA VAL A 11 -7.06 3.24 9.88
C VAL A 11 -7.49 1.83 10.30
N PHE A 12 -7.95 1.64 11.53
CA PHE A 12 -8.36 0.32 12.00
C PHE A 12 -9.63 -0.19 11.31
N GLU A 13 -10.64 0.64 11.13
CA GLU A 13 -11.85 0.28 10.37
C GLU A 13 -11.53 0.01 8.90
N MET A 14 -10.63 0.78 8.28
CA MET A 14 -10.26 0.55 6.89
C MET A 14 -9.66 -0.84 6.66
N PHE A 15 -8.75 -1.29 7.52
CA PHE A 15 -8.13 -2.61 7.37
C PHE A 15 -9.03 -3.77 7.83
N ASN A 16 -9.92 -3.55 8.81
CA ASN A 16 -10.86 -4.58 9.26
C ASN A 16 -12.07 -4.75 8.32
N ASP A 17 -12.73 -3.65 7.96
CA ASP A 17 -14.04 -3.70 7.32
C ASP A 17 -13.98 -3.43 5.81
N GLN A 18 -13.00 -2.62 5.37
CA GLN A 18 -12.94 -2.17 3.99
C GLN A 18 -11.89 -2.91 3.14
N LEU A 19 -11.07 -3.76 3.75
CA LEU A 19 -10.05 -4.63 3.12
C LEU A 19 -9.16 -3.88 2.11
N ALA A 20 -7.90 -3.63 2.47
CA ALA A 20 -6.97 -2.99 1.54
C ALA A 20 -6.52 -3.94 0.42
N LEU A 21 -6.35 -3.40 -0.79
CA LEU A 21 -5.81 -4.11 -1.94
C LEU A 21 -4.43 -3.57 -2.29
N VAL A 22 -3.49 -4.48 -2.56
CA VAL A 22 -2.17 -4.15 -3.10
C VAL A 22 -2.06 -4.71 -4.50
N THR A 23 -1.66 -3.88 -5.44
CA THR A 23 -1.40 -4.26 -6.82
C THR A 23 0.08 -4.06 -7.11
N ALA A 24 0.73 -5.06 -7.69
CA ALA A 24 2.13 -5.02 -8.10
C ALA A 24 2.27 -5.46 -9.55
N GLY A 25 3.21 -4.85 -10.28
CA GLY A 25 3.48 -5.11 -11.69
C GLY A 25 3.24 -3.91 -12.61
N SER A 26 3.20 -4.16 -13.90
CA SER A 26 2.99 -3.17 -14.96
C SER A 26 1.53 -3.14 -15.43
N PRO A 27 1.05 -2.09 -16.12
CA PRO A 27 -0.31 -2.05 -16.66
C PRO A 27 -0.69 -3.22 -17.58
N SER A 28 0.29 -3.83 -18.26
CA SER A 28 0.10 -5.01 -19.11
C SER A 28 0.21 -6.35 -18.37
N HIS A 29 0.86 -6.36 -17.20
CA HIS A 29 1.08 -7.57 -16.41
C HIS A 29 1.20 -7.22 -14.94
N PHE A 30 0.10 -7.38 -14.20
CA PHE A 30 0.01 -7.10 -12.77
C PHE A 30 -0.82 -8.16 -12.06
N ASN A 31 -0.61 -8.26 -10.74
CA ASN A 31 -1.50 -9.01 -9.86
C ASN A 31 -1.91 -8.16 -8.66
N THR A 32 -3.09 -8.47 -8.13
CA THR A 32 -3.65 -7.81 -6.95
C THR A 32 -3.89 -8.83 -5.84
N CYS A 33 -3.59 -8.47 -4.60
CA CYS A 33 -4.00 -9.26 -3.44
C CYS A 33 -4.58 -8.38 -2.33
N THR A 34 -5.54 -8.95 -1.61
CA THR A 34 -6.05 -8.37 -0.37
C THR A 34 -5.03 -8.50 0.74
N ILE A 35 -4.82 -7.40 1.46
CA ILE A 35 -3.99 -7.34 2.66
C ILE A 35 -4.87 -6.95 3.86
N ALA A 36 -4.62 -7.58 4.99
CA ALA A 36 -5.27 -7.26 6.26
C ALA A 36 -4.37 -6.40 7.18
N TRP A 37 -3.10 -6.20 6.81
CA TRP A 37 -2.15 -5.48 7.63
C TRP A 37 -1.17 -4.64 6.81
N SER A 38 -0.96 -3.40 7.24
CA SER A 38 0.09 -2.50 6.77
C SER A 38 0.45 -1.49 7.85
N SER A 39 1.58 -0.81 7.68
CA SER A 39 1.97 0.33 8.50
C SER A 39 1.88 1.62 7.69
N LEU A 40 1.23 2.63 8.24
CA LEU A 40 1.11 3.97 7.66
C LEU A 40 1.94 4.94 8.51
N GLY A 41 2.64 5.87 7.87
CA GLY A 41 3.37 6.88 8.61
C GLY A 41 3.92 8.00 7.74
N THR A 42 4.62 8.93 8.39
CA THR A 42 5.32 10.02 7.71
C THR A 42 6.78 9.96 8.12
N ILE A 43 7.67 9.77 7.16
CA ILE A 43 9.12 9.86 7.37
C ILE A 43 9.62 11.26 7.01
N TRP A 44 10.86 11.56 7.36
CA TRP A 44 11.56 12.76 6.90
C TRP A 44 11.63 12.77 5.36
N GLY A 45 10.96 13.73 4.74
CA GLY A 45 11.30 14.17 3.40
C GLY A 45 12.28 15.33 3.49
N GLY A 46 13.04 15.57 2.42
CA GLY A 46 14.08 16.61 2.37
C GLY A 46 13.55 18.05 2.54
N PRO A 47 13.98 19.02 1.71
CA PRO A 47 13.70 20.45 1.93
C PRO A 47 12.21 20.86 2.05
N HIS A 48 11.26 19.98 1.73
CA HIS A 48 9.83 20.26 1.60
C HIS A 48 8.95 19.55 2.63
N GLY A 49 9.52 19.07 3.74
CA GLY A 49 8.75 18.47 4.84
C GLY A 49 8.58 16.95 4.71
N GLY A 50 7.76 16.37 5.60
CA GLY A 50 7.58 14.93 5.75
C GLY A 50 7.06 14.24 4.48
N ARG A 51 7.48 13.00 4.23
CA ARG A 51 6.98 12.12 3.18
C ARG A 51 6.09 11.05 3.77
N SER A 52 4.85 10.97 3.31
CA SER A 52 3.94 9.88 3.65
C SER A 52 4.46 8.55 3.09
N ILE A 53 4.44 7.51 3.90
CA ILE A 53 4.84 6.16 3.55
C ILE A 53 3.77 5.15 3.93
N VAL A 54 3.75 4.05 3.17
CA VAL A 54 2.96 2.86 3.46
C VAL A 54 3.87 1.65 3.33
N THR A 55 3.98 0.86 4.39
CA THR A 55 4.72 -0.41 4.40
C THR A 55 3.72 -1.55 4.42
N VAL A 56 3.74 -2.37 3.38
CA VAL A 56 2.90 -3.56 3.25
C VAL A 56 3.74 -4.82 3.39
N TYR A 57 3.15 -5.87 3.95
CA TYR A 57 3.80 -7.18 4.11
C TYR A 57 3.02 -8.21 3.31
N ILE A 58 3.68 -8.84 2.33
CA ILE A 58 3.08 -9.86 1.47
C ILE A 58 3.75 -11.20 1.78
N ASN A 59 2.93 -12.22 2.05
CA ASN A 59 3.42 -13.57 2.28
C ASN A 59 4.03 -14.14 0.97
N PRO A 60 5.25 -14.71 1.00
CA PRO A 60 5.90 -15.27 -0.19
C PRO A 60 5.13 -16.36 -0.94
N SER A 61 4.16 -17.02 -0.28
CA SER A 61 3.27 -18.00 -0.91
C SER A 61 2.17 -17.36 -1.76
N ARG A 62 2.05 -16.02 -1.80
CA ARG A 62 1.10 -15.31 -2.67
C ARG A 62 1.72 -15.07 -4.04
N TYR A 63 0.94 -15.27 -5.10
CA TYR A 63 1.38 -15.00 -6.48
C TYR A 63 1.86 -13.56 -6.69
N THR A 64 1.27 -12.57 -5.99
CA THR A 64 1.71 -11.17 -6.01
C THR A 64 3.19 -10.98 -5.62
N TRP A 65 3.76 -11.93 -4.86
CA TRP A 65 5.17 -11.88 -4.47
C TRP A 65 6.12 -11.95 -5.67
N GLU A 66 5.76 -12.68 -6.73
CA GLU A 66 6.57 -12.78 -7.95
C GLU A 66 6.72 -11.41 -8.61
N PHE A 67 5.61 -10.66 -8.71
CA PHE A 67 5.60 -9.29 -9.25
C PHE A 67 6.41 -8.30 -8.42
N LEU A 68 6.50 -8.49 -7.10
CA LEU A 68 7.35 -7.66 -6.25
C LEU A 68 8.83 -7.96 -6.46
N LYS A 69 9.18 -9.24 -6.62
CA LYS A 69 10.57 -9.67 -6.89
C LYS A 69 11.06 -9.29 -8.28
N GLU A 70 10.20 -9.34 -9.29
CA GLU A 70 10.57 -8.97 -10.66
C GLU A 70 10.86 -7.47 -10.82
N ASN A 71 10.43 -6.64 -9.88
CA ASN A 71 10.63 -5.19 -9.87
C ASN A 71 11.73 -4.75 -8.86
N GLU A 72 12.51 -5.69 -8.33
CA GLU A 72 13.69 -5.45 -7.48
C GLU A 72 14.97 -5.31 -8.33
#